data_AF-A0A971T961-F1
#
_entry.id   AF-A0A971T961-F1
#
_cell.length_a   1.000
_cell.length_b   1.000
_cell.length_c   1.000
_cell.angle_alpha   90.00
_cell.angle_beta   90.00
_cell.angle_gamma   90.00
#
_symmetry.space_group_name_H-M   'P 1'
#
loop_
_entity.id
_entity.type
_entity.pdbx_description
1 polymer ?
#
loop_
_entity_poly.entity_id
_entity_poly.type
_entity_poly.pdbx_seq_one_letter_code
_entity_poly.pdbx_strand_id
1 'polypeptide(L)'
;LNPDGTLKWRLGTGEDVRSSPALESDGAVYFGSYDNRMYMRLPTGSWWSYVTGDDIFSSPALGIDGAVYFGSQDNHLYCLNPDGTLKWQFGSGGKIASSPALGTDGAVYFGSYSGYLYSLNASNGSFRWSFTSYTVESPPALGSNGLVYFGSTDRRLYAVTVECGLAWSYETGTNIYSSPAVGGDRRIYVASYDSKLYCIGQEPAATATPTPTPGGPTPTPGGPTPTPGGPTPTPGGPMPIVLAPQKTEYETSDTISVYADVWPFSTPCYPFVRVNMADGRTLYYQRNVGFSASPVPYLGFEAGPLTVSSPILGYFAIFQAFSNIPTGTYVLEGGTVDATRTTSASNLIYFGTVDRWTLTAR
;
A
#
# COMPACT_ATOMS: atom_id res chain seq x y z
N LEU A 1 -29.65 -3.01 22.49
CA LEU A 1 -30.48 -2.62 23.65
C LEU A 1 -31.62 -1.74 23.16
N ASN A 2 -32.72 -1.64 23.90
CA ASN A 2 -33.65 -0.53 23.76
C ASN A 2 -32.96 0.77 24.27
N PRO A 3 -33.46 1.97 23.94
CA PRO A 3 -32.88 3.22 24.43
C PRO A 3 -32.80 3.33 25.96
N ASP A 4 -33.64 2.58 26.68
CA ASP A 4 -33.66 2.48 28.15
C ASP A 4 -32.60 1.51 28.72
N GLY A 5 -31.76 0.92 27.87
CA GLY A 5 -30.73 -0.04 28.26
C GLY A 5 -31.22 -1.49 28.41
N THR A 6 -32.50 -1.80 28.17
CA THR A 6 -33.00 -3.18 28.24
C THR A 6 -32.62 -4.02 27.01
N LEU A 7 -32.50 -5.34 27.17
CA LEU A 7 -32.14 -6.24 26.06
C LEU A 7 -33.26 -6.33 25.03
N LYS A 8 -32.97 -5.97 23.77
CA LYS A 8 -33.93 -6.09 22.66
C LYS A 8 -33.96 -7.51 22.07
N TRP A 9 -32.77 -8.08 21.82
CA TRP A 9 -32.57 -9.46 21.39
C TRP A 9 -31.09 -9.83 21.57
N ARG A 10 -30.79 -11.13 21.51
CA ARG A 10 -29.43 -11.68 21.42
C ARG A 10 -29.41 -12.81 20.39
N LEU A 11 -28.31 -12.96 19.66
CA LEU A 11 -28.05 -14.07 18.75
C LEU A 11 -26.79 -14.79 19.22
N GLY A 12 -26.81 -16.12 19.27
CA GLY A 12 -25.63 -16.93 19.64
C GLY A 12 -24.90 -17.38 18.39
N THR A 13 -23.57 -17.22 18.39
CA THR A 13 -22.63 -17.80 17.43
C THR A 13 -21.97 -19.03 18.05
N GLY A 14 -21.25 -19.81 17.24
CA GLY A 14 -20.48 -20.97 17.71
C GLY A 14 -19.23 -20.59 18.50
N GLU A 15 -18.68 -19.40 18.26
CA GLU A 15 -17.43 -18.90 18.86
C GLU A 15 -17.48 -17.37 19.06
N ASP A 16 -16.38 -16.79 19.55
CA ASP A 16 -16.20 -15.36 19.80
C ASP A 16 -16.59 -14.46 18.61
N VAL A 17 -17.30 -13.36 18.92
CA VAL A 17 -17.48 -12.21 18.02
C VAL A 17 -16.56 -11.09 18.50
N ARG A 18 -15.44 -10.86 17.79
CA ARG A 18 -14.39 -9.91 18.19
C ARG A 18 -14.41 -8.58 17.45
N SER A 19 -15.12 -8.52 16.32
CA SER A 19 -15.20 -7.32 15.49
C SER A 19 -16.50 -6.55 15.73
N SER A 20 -16.54 -5.30 15.25
CA SER A 20 -17.75 -4.49 15.33
C SER A 20 -18.76 -4.93 14.26
N PRO A 21 -20.07 -4.95 14.55
CA PRO A 21 -21.07 -5.19 13.53
C PRO A 21 -21.20 -3.98 12.58
N ALA A 22 -21.63 -4.24 11.34
CA ALA A 22 -22.10 -3.21 10.42
C ALA A 22 -23.63 -3.15 10.40
N LEU A 23 -24.18 -1.95 10.22
CA LEU A 23 -25.62 -1.69 10.22
C LEU A 23 -26.01 -1.04 8.90
N GLU A 24 -27.06 -1.58 8.27
CA GLU A 24 -27.66 -0.99 7.08
C GLU A 24 -28.85 -0.09 7.43
N SER A 25 -29.25 0.77 6.49
CA SER A 25 -30.29 1.79 6.72
C SER A 25 -31.68 1.21 7.06
N ASP A 26 -31.96 -0.01 6.60
CA ASP A 26 -33.17 -0.76 6.90
C ASP A 26 -33.12 -1.47 8.27
N GLY A 27 -31.97 -1.40 8.95
CA GLY A 27 -31.70 -2.03 10.24
C GLY A 27 -31.13 -3.45 10.16
N ALA A 28 -30.76 -3.95 8.97
CA ALA A 28 -30.01 -5.19 8.85
C ALA A 28 -28.65 -5.08 9.56
N VAL A 29 -28.31 -6.09 10.36
CA VAL A 29 -27.06 -6.14 11.12
C VAL A 29 -26.18 -7.25 10.58
N TYR A 30 -24.94 -6.92 10.22
CA TYR A 30 -23.95 -7.85 9.69
C TYR A 30 -22.76 -7.97 10.64
N PHE A 31 -22.25 -9.18 10.87
CA PHE A 31 -21.09 -9.39 11.73
C PHE A 31 -20.38 -10.72 11.48
N GLY A 32 -19.06 -10.71 11.60
CA GLY A 32 -18.22 -11.90 11.53
C GLY A 32 -18.04 -12.57 12.90
N SER A 33 -17.69 -13.84 12.87
CA SER A 33 -17.46 -14.67 14.06
C SER A 33 -16.32 -15.64 13.81
N TYR A 34 -15.70 -16.12 14.89
CA TYR A 34 -14.60 -17.09 14.87
C TYR A 34 -15.09 -18.53 14.68
N ASP A 35 -16.38 -18.72 14.41
CA ASP A 35 -16.93 -20.00 13.94
C ASP A 35 -16.95 -20.08 12.41
N ASN A 36 -16.09 -19.29 11.77
CA ASN A 36 -15.89 -19.20 10.32
C ASN A 36 -17.15 -18.72 9.58
N ARG A 37 -17.97 -17.86 10.20
CA ARG A 37 -19.23 -17.41 9.61
C ARG A 37 -19.43 -15.91 9.63
N MET A 38 -19.88 -15.40 8.49
CA MET A 38 -20.49 -14.08 8.37
C MET A 38 -21.98 -14.23 8.59
N TYR A 39 -22.56 -13.41 9.47
CA TYR A 39 -23.98 -13.41 9.78
C TYR A 39 -24.63 -12.12 9.29
N MET A 40 -25.91 -12.23 8.90
CA MET A 40 -26.82 -11.10 8.75
C MET A 40 -28.09 -11.37 9.53
N ARG A 41 -28.62 -10.36 10.22
CA ARG A 41 -29.93 -10.41 10.86
C ARG A 41 -30.75 -9.17 10.56
N LEU A 42 -31.94 -9.36 10.01
CA LEU A 42 -32.94 -8.30 9.80
C LEU A 42 -33.65 -7.92 11.10
N PRO A 43 -34.18 -6.69 11.23
CA PRO A 43 -34.98 -6.30 12.40
C PRO A 43 -36.19 -7.20 12.62
N THR A 44 -36.78 -7.72 11.54
CA THR A 44 -37.94 -8.63 11.54
C THR A 44 -37.62 -10.00 12.16
N GLY A 45 -36.34 -10.37 12.27
CA GLY A 45 -35.89 -11.64 12.84
C GLY A 45 -35.40 -12.67 11.83
N SER A 46 -35.64 -12.45 10.53
CA SER A 46 -35.01 -13.24 9.47
C SER A 46 -33.50 -13.05 9.48
N TRP A 47 -32.75 -14.10 9.14
CA TRP A 47 -31.30 -14.10 9.17
C TRP A 47 -30.72 -15.05 8.13
N TRP A 48 -29.45 -14.84 7.76
CA TRP A 48 -28.64 -15.78 7.00
C TRP A 48 -27.22 -15.86 7.58
N SER A 49 -26.48 -16.89 7.17
CA SER A 49 -25.05 -16.99 7.44
C SER A 49 -24.30 -17.53 6.23
N TYR A 50 -23.05 -17.10 6.04
CA TYR A 50 -22.15 -17.59 5.01
C TYR A 50 -20.88 -18.16 5.66
N VAL A 51 -20.43 -19.34 5.21
CA VAL A 51 -19.28 -20.06 5.80
C VAL A 51 -18.01 -19.76 5.01
N THR A 52 -16.96 -19.37 5.72
CA THR A 52 -15.58 -19.22 5.23
C THR A 52 -14.72 -20.42 5.60
N GLY A 53 -13.47 -20.45 5.13
CA GLY A 53 -12.52 -21.52 5.45
C GLY A 53 -11.89 -21.42 6.84
N ASP A 54 -11.92 -20.25 7.46
CA ASP A 54 -11.27 -19.92 8.75
C ASP A 54 -11.93 -18.68 9.38
N ASP A 55 -11.44 -18.26 10.55
CA ASP A 55 -12.05 -17.23 11.40
C ASP A 55 -12.25 -15.88 10.68
N ILE A 56 -13.33 -15.18 11.02
CA ILE A 56 -13.57 -13.81 10.54
C ILE A 56 -13.23 -12.81 11.64
N PHE A 57 -12.04 -12.23 11.53
CA PHE A 57 -11.54 -11.19 12.44
C PHE A 57 -11.99 -9.78 12.05
N SER A 58 -12.29 -9.57 10.77
CA SER A 58 -12.60 -8.24 10.25
C SER A 58 -14.02 -7.80 10.61
N SER A 59 -14.21 -6.49 10.84
CA SER A 59 -15.55 -5.88 10.80
C SER A 59 -15.99 -5.78 9.33
N PRO A 60 -17.24 -6.13 8.99
CA PRO A 60 -17.74 -6.02 7.62
C PRO A 60 -17.88 -4.56 7.18
N ALA A 61 -17.67 -4.32 5.88
CA ALA A 61 -17.99 -3.06 5.22
C ALA A 61 -19.18 -3.26 4.26
N LEU A 62 -20.09 -2.29 4.22
CA LEU A 62 -21.30 -2.36 3.40
C LEU A 62 -21.22 -1.39 2.22
N GLY A 63 -21.41 -1.92 1.01
CA GLY A 63 -21.56 -1.15 -0.22
C GLY A 63 -22.90 -0.43 -0.29
N ILE A 64 -22.99 0.60 -1.13
CA ILE A 64 -24.26 1.32 -1.36
C ILE A 64 -25.34 0.45 -2.02
N ASP A 65 -24.93 -0.64 -2.67
CA ASP A 65 -25.78 -1.67 -3.26
C ASP A 65 -26.15 -2.78 -2.26
N GLY A 66 -25.78 -2.64 -0.99
CA GLY A 66 -25.97 -3.64 0.07
C GLY A 66 -24.97 -4.81 0.00
N ALA A 67 -23.96 -4.74 -0.87
CA ALA A 67 -22.92 -5.77 -0.92
C ALA A 67 -22.09 -5.76 0.39
N VAL A 68 -21.75 -6.94 0.89
CA VAL A 68 -21.06 -7.13 2.17
C VAL A 68 -19.62 -7.57 1.93
N TYR A 69 -18.66 -6.78 2.37
CA TYR A 69 -17.23 -7.02 2.19
C TYR A 69 -16.56 -7.36 3.51
N PHE A 70 -15.76 -8.43 3.56
CA PHE A 70 -15.03 -8.82 4.76
C PHE A 70 -13.83 -9.72 4.45
N GLY A 71 -12.81 -9.64 5.30
CA GLY A 71 -11.62 -10.48 5.27
C GLY A 71 -11.73 -11.67 6.24
N SER A 72 -11.14 -12.79 5.84
CA SER A 72 -11.05 -14.04 6.58
C SER A 72 -9.59 -14.45 6.82
N GLN A 73 -9.35 -15.22 7.87
CA GLN A 73 -8.05 -15.86 8.15
C GLN A 73 -7.70 -16.96 7.12
N ASP A 74 -8.64 -17.38 6.27
CA ASP A 74 -8.41 -18.34 5.17
C ASP A 74 -7.67 -17.74 3.96
N ASN A 75 -7.18 -16.50 4.12
CA ASN A 75 -6.47 -15.69 3.15
C ASN A 75 -7.33 -15.01 2.07
N HIS A 76 -8.66 -15.01 2.19
CA HIS A 76 -9.56 -14.39 1.22
C HIS A 76 -10.28 -13.15 1.73
N LEU A 77 -10.46 -12.19 0.80
CA LEU A 77 -11.47 -11.15 0.90
C LEU A 77 -12.73 -11.66 0.21
N TYR A 78 -13.86 -11.60 0.89
CA TYR A 78 -15.18 -11.98 0.37
C TYR A 78 -16.02 -10.75 0.06
N CYS A 79 -16.86 -10.88 -0.96
CA CYS A 79 -17.99 -10.00 -1.23
C CYS A 79 -19.25 -10.84 -1.40
N LEU A 80 -20.26 -10.57 -0.57
CA LEU A 80 -21.58 -11.22 -0.66
C LEU A 80 -22.61 -10.24 -1.19
N ASN A 81 -23.63 -10.77 -1.86
CA ASN A 81 -24.86 -10.06 -2.15
C ASN A 81 -25.67 -9.85 -0.84
N PRO A 82 -26.63 -8.92 -0.80
CA PRO A 82 -27.48 -8.69 0.38
C PRO A 82 -28.23 -9.94 0.87
N ASP A 83 -28.51 -10.89 -0.04
CA ASP A 83 -29.17 -12.16 0.26
C ASP A 83 -28.23 -13.23 0.86
N GLY A 84 -26.95 -12.91 1.04
CA GLY A 84 -25.93 -13.80 1.60
C GLY A 84 -25.24 -14.71 0.59
N THR A 85 -25.60 -14.62 -0.70
CA THR A 85 -24.92 -15.39 -1.75
C THR A 85 -23.56 -14.79 -2.09
N LEU A 86 -22.60 -15.64 -2.47
CA LEU A 86 -21.27 -15.17 -2.87
C LEU A 86 -21.35 -14.36 -4.18
N LYS A 87 -20.91 -13.11 -4.14
CA LYS A 87 -20.75 -12.25 -5.33
C LYS A 87 -19.39 -12.49 -5.98
N TRP A 88 -18.32 -12.44 -5.18
CA TRP A 88 -16.96 -12.80 -5.58
C TRP A 88 -16.06 -13.00 -4.35
N GLN A 89 -14.89 -13.60 -4.55
CA GLN A 89 -13.82 -13.67 -3.54
C GLN A 89 -12.45 -13.41 -4.19
N PHE A 90 -11.49 -12.94 -3.41
CA PHE A 90 -10.11 -12.69 -3.84
C PHE A 90 -9.12 -13.29 -2.85
N GLY A 91 -8.20 -14.13 -3.32
CA GLY A 91 -7.14 -14.71 -2.51
C GLY A 91 -5.92 -13.78 -2.43
N SER A 92 -5.57 -13.33 -1.23
CA SER A 92 -4.46 -12.40 -0.99
C SER A 92 -3.12 -13.10 -0.65
N GLY A 93 -3.12 -14.43 -0.53
CA GLY A 93 -1.94 -15.22 -0.18
C GLY A 93 -1.52 -15.13 1.29
N GLY A 94 -2.26 -14.39 2.12
CA GLY A 94 -2.05 -14.31 3.57
C GLY A 94 -3.34 -13.92 4.29
N LYS A 95 -3.36 -14.16 5.61
CA LYS A 95 -4.51 -13.91 6.48
C LYS A 95 -5.01 -12.47 6.37
N ILE A 96 -6.32 -12.28 6.35
CA ILE A 96 -6.94 -10.95 6.28
C ILE A 96 -7.68 -10.67 7.59
N ALA A 97 -6.99 -10.04 8.53
CA ALA A 97 -7.57 -9.51 9.76
C ALA A 97 -8.05 -8.05 9.63
N SER A 98 -7.57 -7.33 8.62
CA SER A 98 -7.95 -5.94 8.33
C SER A 98 -9.42 -5.85 7.90
N SER A 99 -10.17 -4.92 8.50
CA SER A 99 -11.45 -4.48 7.93
C SER A 99 -11.25 -3.83 6.56
N PRO A 100 -12.13 -4.10 5.57
CA PRO A 100 -12.07 -3.44 4.28
C PRO A 100 -12.55 -1.99 4.37
N ALA A 101 -11.98 -1.11 3.55
CA ALA A 101 -12.46 0.26 3.35
C ALA A 101 -12.97 0.43 1.91
N LEU A 102 -14.15 1.01 1.75
CA LEU A 102 -14.79 1.23 0.46
C LEU A 102 -14.55 2.65 -0.03
N GLY A 103 -13.87 2.77 -1.17
CA GLY A 103 -13.58 4.05 -1.82
C GLY A 103 -14.72 4.55 -2.68
N THR A 104 -14.87 5.87 -2.74
CA THR A 104 -15.80 6.53 -3.67
C THR A 104 -15.40 6.37 -5.14
N ASP A 105 -14.16 5.92 -5.38
CA ASP A 105 -13.62 5.56 -6.69
C ASP A 105 -14.02 4.12 -7.12
N GLY A 106 -14.87 3.44 -6.34
CA GLY A 106 -15.31 2.08 -6.62
C GLY A 106 -14.26 1.01 -6.26
N ALA A 107 -13.25 1.34 -5.45
CA ALA A 107 -12.34 0.35 -4.88
C ALA A 107 -12.81 -0.19 -3.54
N VAL A 108 -12.33 -1.39 -3.23
CA VAL A 108 -12.21 -1.91 -1.88
C VAL A 108 -10.73 -2.03 -1.54
N TYR A 109 -10.34 -1.45 -0.41
CA TYR A 109 -8.99 -1.45 0.13
C TYR A 109 -8.90 -2.32 1.37
N PHE A 110 -7.85 -3.13 1.51
CA PHE A 110 -7.66 -3.96 2.70
C PHE A 110 -6.19 -4.33 2.88
N GLY A 111 -5.78 -4.48 4.13
CA GLY A 111 -4.47 -5.02 4.49
C GLY A 111 -4.47 -6.54 4.57
N SER A 112 -3.32 -7.16 4.32
CA SER A 112 -3.11 -8.59 4.50
C SER A 112 -1.80 -8.90 5.22
N TYR A 113 -1.77 -10.07 5.84
CA TYR A 113 -0.57 -10.67 6.41
C TYR A 113 0.43 -11.11 5.35
N SER A 114 0.04 -11.14 4.07
CA SER A 114 0.96 -11.35 2.95
C SER A 114 1.95 -10.20 2.73
N GLY A 115 1.78 -9.08 3.44
CA GLY A 115 2.71 -7.95 3.39
C GLY A 115 2.24 -6.79 2.50
N TYR A 116 0.97 -6.78 2.12
CA TYR A 116 0.45 -5.83 1.14
C TYR A 116 -0.82 -5.13 1.63
N LEU A 117 -0.97 -3.87 1.22
CA LEU A 117 -2.27 -3.24 1.07
C LEU A 117 -2.78 -3.55 -0.35
N TYR A 118 -3.98 -4.07 -0.48
CA TYR A 118 -4.62 -4.34 -1.76
C TYR A 118 -5.66 -3.29 -2.12
N SER A 119 -5.85 -3.09 -3.41
CA SER A 119 -7.00 -2.40 -4.01
C SER A 119 -7.62 -3.31 -5.07
N LEU A 120 -8.92 -3.57 -4.93
CA LEU A 120 -9.71 -4.32 -5.92
C LEU A 120 -10.88 -3.48 -6.40
N ASN A 121 -11.42 -3.79 -7.57
CA ASN A 121 -12.70 -3.25 -8.00
C ASN A 121 -13.82 -3.84 -7.14
N ALA A 122 -14.58 -2.99 -6.45
CA ALA A 122 -15.60 -3.42 -5.51
C ALA A 122 -16.77 -4.20 -6.17
N SER A 123 -17.03 -3.97 -7.47
CA SER A 123 -18.16 -4.57 -8.16
C SER A 123 -17.94 -6.05 -8.52
N ASN A 124 -16.70 -6.42 -8.87
CA ASN A 124 -16.38 -7.73 -9.45
C ASN A 124 -15.14 -8.41 -8.83
N GLY A 125 -14.47 -7.77 -7.87
CA GLY A 125 -13.30 -8.32 -7.19
C GLY A 125 -12.02 -8.34 -8.04
N SER A 126 -12.03 -7.73 -9.23
CA SER A 126 -10.85 -7.71 -10.09
C SER A 126 -9.73 -6.90 -9.43
N PHE A 127 -8.52 -7.45 -9.45
CA PHE A 127 -7.32 -6.77 -8.96
C PHE A 127 -7.10 -5.42 -9.66
N ARG A 128 -6.86 -4.37 -8.86
CA ARG A 128 -6.41 -3.06 -9.36
C ARG A 128 -4.92 -2.89 -9.15
N TRP A 129 -4.48 -2.98 -7.89
CA TRP A 129 -3.06 -2.89 -7.51
C TRP A 129 -2.83 -3.42 -6.09
N SER A 130 -1.56 -3.57 -5.74
CA SER A 130 -1.09 -3.86 -4.38
C SER A 130 0.10 -2.98 -4.05
N PHE A 131 0.16 -2.48 -2.81
CA PHE A 131 1.30 -1.73 -2.28
C PHE A 131 2.09 -2.61 -1.31
N THR A 132 3.38 -2.81 -1.60
CA THR A 132 4.28 -3.63 -0.77
C THR A 132 4.68 -2.90 0.51
N SER A 133 4.54 -3.59 1.65
CA SER A 133 5.06 -3.15 2.95
C SER A 133 5.47 -4.38 3.76
N TYR A 134 5.01 -4.48 5.01
CA TYR A 134 4.97 -5.71 5.79
C TYR A 134 3.52 -5.99 6.16
N THR A 135 3.25 -6.94 7.07
CA THR A 135 1.90 -7.26 7.54
C THR A 135 1.07 -6.00 7.76
N VAL A 136 -0.05 -5.90 7.05
CA VAL A 136 -1.01 -4.81 7.21
C VAL A 136 -2.24 -5.40 7.90
N GLU A 137 -2.27 -5.26 9.23
CA GLU A 137 -3.42 -5.67 10.04
C GLU A 137 -4.38 -4.50 10.27
N SER A 138 -3.86 -3.27 10.24
CA SER A 138 -4.68 -2.08 10.47
C SER A 138 -5.68 -1.86 9.33
N PRO A 139 -6.97 -1.65 9.64
CA PRO A 139 -7.93 -1.17 8.66
C PRO A 139 -7.46 0.13 8.00
N PRO A 140 -7.43 0.20 6.66
CA PRO A 140 -7.06 1.42 5.96
C PRO A 140 -8.10 2.52 6.17
N ALA A 141 -7.64 3.76 6.23
CA ALA A 141 -8.48 4.94 6.33
C ALA A 141 -8.42 5.75 5.04
N LEU A 142 -9.58 6.23 4.59
CA LEU A 142 -9.70 6.97 3.33
C LEU A 142 -9.82 8.46 3.62
N GLY A 143 -8.89 9.25 3.09
CA GLY A 143 -8.93 10.71 3.17
C GLY A 143 -9.78 11.33 2.07
N SER A 144 -10.41 12.46 2.38
CA SER A 144 -11.11 13.31 1.40
C SER A 144 -10.18 13.90 0.32
N ASN A 145 -8.87 13.79 0.53
CA ASN A 145 -7.84 14.17 -0.43
C ASN A 145 -7.46 13.06 -1.43
N GLY A 146 -8.18 11.94 -1.44
CA GLY A 146 -7.90 10.81 -2.34
C GLY A 146 -6.67 10.00 -1.93
N LEU A 147 -6.25 10.07 -0.66
CA LEU A 147 -5.20 9.22 -0.12
C LEU A 147 -5.79 8.11 0.74
N VAL A 148 -5.13 6.95 0.70
CA VAL A 148 -5.37 5.79 1.54
C VAL A 148 -4.26 5.73 2.59
N TYR A 149 -4.63 5.72 3.86
CA TYR A 149 -3.70 5.67 4.98
C TYR A 149 -3.75 4.30 5.64
N PHE A 150 -2.60 3.71 5.95
CA PHE A 150 -2.55 2.44 6.67
C PHE A 150 -1.25 2.31 7.47
N GLY A 151 -1.34 1.65 8.61
CA GLY A 151 -0.19 1.26 9.42
C GLY A 151 0.30 -0.14 9.04
N SER A 152 1.61 -0.35 9.11
CA SER A 152 2.25 -1.64 8.87
C SER A 152 3.17 -2.05 10.03
N THR A 153 3.48 -3.34 10.11
CA THR A 153 4.40 -3.90 11.11
C THR A 153 5.86 -3.54 10.85
N ASP A 154 6.19 -2.93 9.71
CA ASP A 154 7.49 -2.30 9.44
C ASP A 154 7.72 -0.98 10.19
N ARG A 155 6.79 -0.66 11.10
CA ARG A 155 6.78 0.52 11.99
C ARG A 155 6.38 1.81 11.27
N ARG A 156 5.85 1.72 10.05
CA ARG A 156 5.48 2.90 9.25
C ARG A 156 3.97 3.08 9.10
N LEU A 157 3.56 4.34 9.16
CA LEU A 157 2.31 4.82 8.61
C LEU A 157 2.58 5.22 7.15
N TYR A 158 1.77 4.71 6.24
CA TYR A 158 1.82 5.04 4.82
C TYR A 158 0.64 5.90 4.42
N ALA A 159 0.86 6.77 3.44
CA ALA A 159 -0.18 7.42 2.66
C ALA A 159 0.08 7.14 1.18
N VAL A 160 -0.87 6.48 0.54
CA VAL A 160 -0.78 6.10 -0.89
C VAL A 160 -1.95 6.67 -1.67
N THR A 161 -1.75 6.97 -2.95
CA THR A 161 -2.82 7.45 -3.83
C THR A 161 -3.74 6.29 -4.25
N VAL A 162 -4.92 6.62 -4.79
CA VAL A 162 -5.85 5.62 -5.34
C VAL A 162 -5.30 4.89 -6.58
N GLU A 163 -4.20 5.37 -7.16
CA GLU A 163 -3.42 4.74 -8.24
C GLU A 163 -2.13 4.04 -7.74
N CYS A 164 -2.01 3.77 -6.43
CA CYS A 164 -0.84 3.10 -5.82
C CYS A 164 0.45 3.94 -5.78
N GLY A 165 0.38 5.26 -5.92
CA GLY A 165 1.55 6.13 -5.74
C GLY A 165 1.85 6.35 -4.26
N LEU A 166 3.11 6.23 -3.81
CA LEU A 166 3.49 6.64 -2.46
C LEU A 166 3.45 8.17 -2.36
N ALA A 167 2.54 8.72 -1.55
CA ALA A 167 2.50 10.15 -1.27
C ALA A 167 3.52 10.53 -0.18
N TRP A 168 3.53 9.77 0.91
CA TRP A 168 4.49 9.90 2.00
C TRP A 168 4.43 8.70 2.95
N SER A 169 5.45 8.54 3.79
CA SER A 169 5.43 7.61 4.93
C SER A 169 6.04 8.27 6.18
N TYR A 170 5.68 7.75 7.35
CA TYR A 170 6.17 8.21 8.64
C TYR A 170 6.55 7.02 9.52
N GLU A 171 7.79 7.00 10.02
CA GLU A 171 8.31 5.92 10.88
C GLU A 171 8.05 6.22 12.36
N THR A 172 7.42 5.27 13.04
CA THR A 172 7.19 5.28 14.49
C THR A 172 8.21 4.40 15.20
N GLY A 173 8.18 4.35 16.54
CA GLY A 173 9.15 3.54 17.30
C GLY A 173 9.01 2.03 17.08
N THR A 174 7.81 1.55 16.76
CA THR A 174 7.50 0.12 16.58
C THR A 174 6.22 -0.08 15.74
N ASN A 175 5.74 -1.31 15.64
CA ASN A 175 4.65 -1.73 14.78
C ASN A 175 3.37 -0.89 14.96
N ILE A 176 2.65 -0.69 13.86
CA ILE A 176 1.36 -0.01 13.85
C ILE A 176 0.27 -1.03 13.53
N TYR A 177 -0.53 -1.37 14.56
CA TYR A 177 -1.71 -2.23 14.42
C TYR A 177 -3.02 -1.43 14.43
N SER A 178 -2.98 -0.18 14.89
CA SER A 178 -4.16 0.69 15.00
C SER A 178 -4.55 1.26 13.63
N SER A 179 -5.85 1.30 13.35
CA SER A 179 -6.40 2.05 12.22
C SER A 179 -6.05 3.53 12.33
N PRO A 180 -5.54 4.16 11.26
CA PRO A 180 -5.41 5.61 11.23
C PRO A 180 -6.78 6.29 11.31
N ALA A 181 -6.88 7.42 12.00
CA ALA A 181 -8.05 8.28 11.99
C ALA A 181 -7.75 9.58 11.24
N VAL A 182 -8.59 9.93 10.27
CA VAL A 182 -8.45 11.15 9.46
C VAL A 182 -9.37 12.23 10.00
N GLY A 183 -8.79 13.30 10.55
CA GLY A 183 -9.52 14.48 10.99
C GLY A 183 -10.01 15.34 9.82
N GLY A 184 -11.11 16.07 10.02
CA GLY A 184 -11.62 17.03 9.03
C GLY A 184 -10.64 18.19 8.74
N ASP A 185 -9.70 18.44 9.65
CA ASP A 185 -8.57 19.37 9.49
C ASP A 185 -7.38 18.75 8.73
N ARG A 186 -7.58 17.55 8.14
CA ARG A 186 -6.59 16.78 7.38
C ARG A 186 -5.42 16.23 8.22
N ARG A 187 -5.52 16.30 9.55
CA ARG A 187 -4.56 15.61 10.43
C ARG A 187 -4.86 14.12 10.46
N ILE A 188 -3.81 13.32 10.58
CA ILE A 188 -3.88 11.87 10.71
C ILE A 188 -3.45 11.49 12.11
N TYR A 189 -4.29 10.77 12.82
CA TYR A 189 -3.97 10.24 14.15
C TYR A 189 -3.72 8.74 14.06
N VAL A 190 -2.62 8.25 14.62
CA VAL A 190 -2.31 6.83 14.61
C VAL A 190 -1.61 6.41 15.90
N ALA A 191 -2.04 5.31 16.50
CA ALA A 191 -1.39 4.74 17.67
C ALA A 191 -0.39 3.65 17.26
N SER A 192 0.81 3.70 17.83
CA SER A 192 1.85 2.68 17.64
C SER A 192 2.04 1.89 18.93
N TYR A 193 2.57 0.66 18.81
CA TYR A 193 2.90 -0.19 19.95
C TYR A 193 4.02 0.37 20.84
N ASP A 194 4.62 1.52 20.49
CA ASP A 194 5.67 2.18 21.26
C ASP A 194 5.09 3.05 22.37
N SER A 195 3.83 2.81 22.71
CA SER A 195 3.06 3.51 23.72
C SER A 195 2.79 4.99 23.37
N LYS A 196 2.76 5.34 22.08
CA LYS A 196 2.50 6.71 21.62
C LYS A 196 1.32 6.80 20.65
N LEU A 197 0.62 7.93 20.76
CA LEU A 197 -0.30 8.44 19.75
C LEU A 197 0.43 9.51 18.94
N TYR A 198 0.44 9.35 17.63
CA TYR A 198 1.02 10.29 16.68
C TYR A 198 -0.07 11.13 16.03
N CYS A 199 0.23 12.39 15.79
CA CYS A 199 -0.57 13.31 15.00
C CYS A 199 0.29 13.82 13.84
N ILE A 200 -0.07 13.46 12.62
CA ILE A 200 0.67 13.78 11.39
C ILE A 200 -0.11 14.78 10.56
N GLY A 201 0.56 15.85 10.13
CA GLY A 201 -0.04 16.96 9.37
C GLY A 201 0.58 18.29 9.79
N GLN A 202 0.41 19.34 8.99
CA GLN A 202 0.85 20.67 9.41
C GLN A 202 -0.05 21.18 10.54
N GLU A 203 0.54 21.86 11.52
CA GLU A 203 -0.25 22.77 12.35
C GLU A 203 -0.95 23.78 11.43
N PRO A 204 -2.22 24.11 11.67
CA PRO A 204 -2.81 25.31 11.09
C PRO A 204 -1.81 26.44 11.34
N ALA A 205 -1.39 27.12 10.27
CA ALA A 205 -0.64 28.36 10.44
C ALA A 205 -1.40 29.18 11.48
N ALA A 206 -0.72 29.57 12.56
CA ALA A 206 -1.33 30.33 13.64
C ALA A 206 -2.18 31.42 12.99
N THR A 207 -3.50 31.31 13.09
CA THR A 207 -4.39 32.34 12.61
C THR A 207 -3.91 33.61 13.27
N ALA A 208 -3.52 34.59 12.45
CA ALA A 208 -3.02 35.86 12.95
C ALA A 208 -3.91 36.28 14.09
N THR A 209 -3.32 36.40 15.29
CA THR A 209 -4.00 36.83 16.49
C THR A 209 -4.91 37.99 16.10
N PRO A 210 -6.24 37.93 16.36
CA PRO A 210 -7.10 39.05 16.03
C PRO A 210 -6.46 40.30 16.60
N THR A 211 -6.19 41.28 15.72
CA THR A 211 -5.59 42.56 16.09
C THR A 211 -6.33 43.07 17.33
N PRO A 212 -5.64 43.27 18.47
CA PRO A 212 -6.32 43.73 19.66
C PRO A 212 -6.93 45.10 19.36
N THR A 213 -8.25 45.18 19.43
CA THR A 213 -8.98 46.45 19.47
C THR A 213 -8.40 47.28 20.62
N PRO A 214 -7.96 48.54 20.37
CA PRO A 214 -7.40 49.35 21.44
C PRO A 214 -8.52 49.75 22.41
N GLY A 215 -8.56 49.14 23.58
CA GLY A 215 -9.52 49.49 24.62
C GLY A 215 -9.51 48.54 25.80
N GLY A 216 -8.68 48.83 26.81
CA GLY A 216 -8.74 48.17 28.13
C GLY A 216 -7.44 48.33 28.91
N PRO A 217 -7.49 48.71 30.20
CA PRO A 217 -6.33 49.21 30.92
C PRO A 217 -5.34 48.10 31.30
N THR A 218 -4.08 48.52 31.29
CA THR A 218 -2.85 47.83 31.67
C THR A 218 -2.92 47.11 33.03
N PRO A 219 -2.37 45.89 33.13
CA PRO A 219 -1.74 45.43 34.36
C PRO A 219 -0.21 45.35 34.22
N THR A 220 0.44 45.75 35.30
CA THR A 220 1.87 45.93 35.58
C THR A 220 2.74 44.67 35.33
N PRO A 221 4.01 44.81 34.88
CA PRO A 221 4.90 43.68 34.62
C PRO A 221 5.71 43.23 35.85
N GLY A 222 5.88 41.93 36.02
CA GLY A 222 6.84 41.36 36.97
C GLY A 222 7.16 39.89 36.68
N GLY A 223 8.42 39.59 36.35
CA GLY A 223 8.95 38.23 36.33
C GLY A 223 9.99 37.99 35.22
N PRO A 224 11.17 37.41 35.54
CA PRO A 224 12.39 37.64 34.78
C PRO A 224 12.59 36.74 33.55
N THR A 225 13.31 37.31 32.60
CA THR A 225 13.94 36.72 31.41
C THR A 225 14.93 35.60 31.77
N PRO A 226 15.02 34.53 30.94
CA PRO A 226 16.27 33.81 30.75
C PRO A 226 16.94 34.22 29.42
N THR A 227 18.21 34.54 29.56
CA THR A 227 19.21 34.94 28.55
C THR A 227 19.52 33.81 27.53
N PRO A 228 20.01 34.13 26.32
CA PRO A 228 20.24 33.15 25.25
C PRO A 228 21.58 32.42 25.44
N GLY A 229 21.58 31.09 25.29
CA GLY A 229 22.78 30.27 25.36
C GLY A 229 22.99 29.40 24.13
N GLY A 230 23.87 29.86 23.23
CA GLY A 230 24.92 29.06 22.56
C GLY A 230 24.52 27.97 21.56
N PRO A 231 25.47 27.52 20.71
CA PRO A 231 25.17 27.09 19.35
C PRO A 231 24.62 25.67 19.25
N THR A 232 23.67 25.52 18.34
CA THR A 232 23.25 24.26 17.74
C THR A 232 24.47 23.52 17.17
N PRO A 233 24.77 22.27 17.57
CA PRO A 233 25.56 21.40 16.73
C PRO A 233 24.66 20.97 15.57
N THR A 234 25.01 21.33 14.34
CA THR A 234 24.32 20.84 13.15
C THR A 234 24.52 19.33 13.04
N PRO A 235 23.48 18.47 13.15
CA PRO A 235 23.60 17.10 12.70
C PRO A 235 23.25 17.11 11.21
N GLY A 236 24.19 16.62 10.41
CA GLY A 236 24.17 16.64 8.96
C GLY A 236 22.85 16.14 8.38
N GLY A 237 22.55 16.67 7.18
CA GLY A 237 21.44 16.25 6.36
C GLY A 237 21.38 14.74 6.15
N PRO A 238 20.25 14.25 5.60
CA PRO A 238 19.93 12.83 5.51
C PRO A 238 21.13 12.05 5.00
N MET A 239 21.60 11.09 5.80
CA MET A 239 22.48 10.07 5.26
C MET A 239 21.67 9.28 4.22
N PRO A 240 22.19 9.09 3.00
CA PRO A 240 21.55 8.22 2.04
C PRO A 240 21.43 6.82 2.65
N ILE A 241 20.35 6.11 2.31
CA ILE A 241 20.29 4.67 2.50
C ILE A 241 21.47 4.08 1.74
N VAL A 242 22.50 3.66 2.48
CA VAL A 242 23.60 2.91 1.91
C VAL A 242 23.12 1.47 1.79
N LEU A 243 22.53 1.12 0.64
CA LEU A 243 22.70 -0.23 0.14
C LEU A 243 24.20 -0.37 -0.10
N ALA A 244 24.90 -1.01 0.82
CA ALA A 244 26.29 -1.35 0.57
C ALA A 244 26.28 -2.19 -0.72
N PRO A 245 27.04 -1.80 -1.77
CA PRO A 245 27.29 -2.72 -2.86
C PRO A 245 28.04 -3.89 -2.23
N GLN A 246 27.33 -4.99 -1.95
CA GLN A 246 27.98 -6.28 -1.95
C GLN A 246 28.54 -6.38 -3.36
N LYS A 247 29.86 -6.29 -3.49
CA LYS A 247 30.52 -6.49 -4.77
C LYS A 247 30.27 -7.95 -5.13
N THR A 248 29.22 -8.19 -5.88
CA THR A 248 28.90 -9.51 -6.39
C THR A 248 29.74 -9.73 -7.62
N GLU A 249 30.62 -10.74 -7.54
CA GLU A 249 31.47 -11.17 -8.64
C GLU A 249 30.75 -12.29 -9.37
N TYR A 250 30.66 -12.16 -10.69
CA TYR A 250 29.97 -13.12 -11.55
C TYR A 250 30.98 -13.75 -12.51
N GLU A 251 30.83 -15.04 -12.76
CA GLU A 251 31.52 -15.76 -13.82
C GLU A 251 30.83 -15.51 -15.17
N THR A 252 31.57 -15.75 -16.27
CA THR A 252 31.08 -15.54 -17.65
C THR A 252 29.86 -16.38 -18.07
N SER A 253 29.42 -17.32 -17.22
CA SER A 253 28.25 -18.19 -17.38
C SER A 253 27.11 -17.92 -16.37
N ASP A 254 27.27 -16.94 -15.48
CA ASP A 254 26.29 -16.68 -14.45
C ASP A 254 25.03 -16.00 -15.00
N THR A 255 23.93 -16.18 -14.27
CA THR A 255 22.67 -15.51 -14.63
C THR A 255 22.50 -14.19 -13.88
N ILE A 256 22.15 -13.16 -14.63
CA ILE A 256 21.78 -11.85 -14.09
C ILE A 256 20.26 -11.80 -13.98
N SER A 257 19.77 -11.63 -12.75
CA SER A 257 18.35 -11.37 -12.48
C SER A 257 18.13 -9.87 -12.38
N VAL A 258 17.17 -9.35 -13.14
CA VAL A 258 16.81 -7.93 -13.10
C VAL A 258 15.37 -7.79 -12.65
N TYR A 259 15.19 -6.93 -11.66
CA TYR A 259 13.89 -6.52 -11.16
C TYR A 259 13.64 -5.12 -11.70
N ALA A 260 12.49 -4.93 -12.35
CA ALA A 260 12.04 -3.61 -12.75
C ALA A 260 10.72 -3.34 -12.03
N ASP A 261 10.68 -2.26 -11.26
CA ASP A 261 9.45 -1.81 -10.64
C ASP A 261 8.51 -1.31 -11.75
N VAL A 262 7.31 -1.89 -11.82
CA VAL A 262 6.25 -1.43 -12.72
C VAL A 262 5.18 -0.76 -11.86
N TRP A 263 5.34 0.54 -11.64
CA TRP A 263 4.33 1.35 -10.97
C TRP A 263 3.17 1.67 -11.93
N PRO A 264 1.94 1.89 -11.45
CA PRO A 264 0.86 2.41 -12.29
C PRO A 264 1.09 3.91 -12.52
N PHE A 265 1.81 4.27 -13.58
CA PHE A 265 1.94 5.67 -13.98
C PHE A 265 0.70 6.12 -14.77
N SER A 266 0.28 7.38 -14.61
CA SER A 266 -0.81 8.01 -15.37
C SER A 266 -0.53 8.19 -16.87
N THR A 267 0.69 7.85 -17.28
CA THR A 267 1.20 7.96 -18.65
C THR A 267 1.53 6.54 -19.12
N PRO A 268 1.18 6.14 -20.36
CA PRO A 268 1.56 4.83 -20.87
C PRO A 268 3.06 4.61 -20.67
N CYS A 269 3.41 3.52 -19.99
CA CYS A 269 4.77 3.24 -19.57
C CYS A 269 5.09 1.76 -19.73
N TYR A 270 6.35 1.42 -20.00
CA TYR A 270 6.81 0.04 -20.08
C TYR A 270 8.11 -0.14 -19.29
N PRO A 271 8.34 -1.32 -18.71
CA PRO A 271 9.62 -1.64 -18.09
C PRO A 271 10.73 -1.64 -19.14
N PHE A 272 11.91 -1.16 -18.77
CA PHE A 272 13.11 -1.29 -19.57
C PHE A 272 14.25 -1.85 -18.74
N VAL A 273 15.20 -2.51 -19.43
CA VAL A 273 16.47 -2.94 -18.85
C VAL A 273 17.58 -2.64 -19.85
N ARG A 274 18.66 -2.02 -19.38
CA ARG A 274 19.89 -1.84 -20.16
C ARG A 274 21.14 -2.16 -19.36
N VAL A 275 22.16 -2.65 -20.07
CA VAL A 275 23.48 -2.94 -19.52
C VAL A 275 24.50 -2.06 -20.23
N ASN A 276 25.24 -1.27 -19.46
CA ASN A 276 26.38 -0.52 -19.94
C ASN A 276 27.64 -1.37 -19.78
N MET A 277 28.25 -1.72 -20.90
CA MET A 277 29.41 -2.59 -20.99
C MET A 277 30.70 -1.82 -20.73
N ALA A 278 31.71 -2.52 -20.19
CA ALA A 278 33.04 -1.96 -19.93
C ALA A 278 33.73 -1.39 -21.19
N ASP A 279 33.38 -1.92 -22.36
CA ASP A 279 33.89 -1.47 -23.67
C ASP A 279 33.10 -0.30 -24.29
N GLY A 280 32.17 0.29 -23.54
CA GLY A 280 31.36 1.43 -23.97
C GLY A 280 30.12 1.06 -24.79
N ARG A 281 29.86 -0.23 -25.05
CA ARG A 281 28.60 -0.67 -25.67
C ARG A 281 27.45 -0.60 -24.67
N THR A 282 26.25 -0.25 -25.14
CA THR A 282 25.02 -0.41 -24.36
C THR A 282 24.15 -1.48 -25.01
N LEU A 283 23.71 -2.45 -24.21
CA LEU A 283 22.77 -3.47 -24.64
C LEU A 283 21.39 -3.22 -24.02
N TYR A 284 20.34 -3.43 -24.81
CA TYR A 284 18.95 -3.29 -24.39
C TYR A 284 18.26 -4.64 -24.39
N TYR A 285 17.44 -4.91 -23.37
CA TYR A 285 16.62 -6.11 -23.36
C TYR A 285 15.46 -6.00 -24.36
N GLN A 286 15.28 -7.03 -25.17
CA GLN A 286 14.17 -7.18 -26.10
C GLN A 286 13.48 -8.52 -25.85
N ARG A 287 12.13 -8.49 -25.70
CA ARG A 287 11.33 -9.69 -25.47
C ARG A 287 11.52 -10.69 -26.62
N ASN A 288 11.71 -11.97 -26.30
CA ASN A 288 11.95 -13.07 -27.23
C ASN A 288 13.25 -12.98 -28.07
N VAL A 289 14.06 -11.93 -27.88
CA VAL A 289 15.35 -11.73 -28.57
C VAL A 289 16.52 -11.75 -27.58
N GLY A 290 16.31 -11.29 -26.34
CA GLY A 290 17.36 -11.12 -25.34
C GLY A 290 18.03 -9.75 -25.44
N PHE A 291 19.25 -9.63 -24.96
CA PHE A 291 20.00 -8.37 -25.01
C PHE A 291 20.59 -8.12 -26.40
N SER A 292 20.32 -6.94 -26.95
CA SER A 292 20.79 -6.54 -28.28
C SER A 292 21.45 -5.17 -28.25
N ALA A 293 22.44 -4.97 -29.13
CA ALA A 293 23.05 -3.66 -29.38
C ALA A 293 22.14 -2.78 -30.27
N SER A 294 21.02 -3.32 -30.78
CA SER A 294 20.07 -2.56 -31.58
C SER A 294 19.31 -1.55 -30.71
N PRO A 295 19.33 -0.26 -31.07
CA PRO A 295 18.74 0.82 -30.29
C PRO A 295 17.20 0.88 -30.38
N VAL A 296 16.55 -0.20 -30.83
CA VAL A 296 15.10 -0.32 -30.89
C VAL A 296 14.64 -1.19 -29.71
N PRO A 297 14.52 -0.65 -28.50
CA PRO A 297 13.76 -1.31 -27.45
C PRO A 297 12.33 -1.50 -27.97
N TYR A 298 11.70 -2.62 -27.64
CA TYR A 298 10.34 -2.89 -28.10
C TYR A 298 9.37 -1.95 -27.37
N LEU A 299 9.07 -0.80 -27.98
CA LEU A 299 8.20 0.26 -27.45
C LEU A 299 6.71 -0.05 -27.69
N GLY A 300 6.21 -1.26 -27.31
CA GLY A 300 4.81 -1.73 -27.49
C GLY A 300 4.42 -2.01 -28.97
N PHE A 301 3.62 -2.99 -29.39
CA PHE A 301 2.53 -3.78 -28.82
C PHE A 301 2.42 -5.14 -29.54
N GLU A 302 2.18 -6.24 -28.80
CA GLU A 302 1.04 -7.17 -28.93
C GLU A 302 1.16 -8.28 -27.86
N ALA A 303 0.06 -8.57 -27.17
CA ALA A 303 -0.02 -9.56 -26.12
C ALA A 303 -0.14 -10.97 -26.70
N GLY A 304 0.96 -11.73 -26.68
CA GLY A 304 0.99 -13.19 -26.89
C GLY A 304 1.57 -13.91 -25.65
N PRO A 305 1.26 -15.19 -25.44
CA PRO A 305 1.31 -15.83 -24.12
C PRO A 305 2.74 -15.94 -23.60
N LEU A 306 2.93 -15.49 -22.35
CA LEU A 306 4.13 -15.74 -21.56
C LEU A 306 4.07 -17.17 -21.04
N THR A 307 5.11 -17.97 -21.27
CA THR A 307 5.32 -19.19 -20.50
C THR A 307 5.94 -18.76 -19.17
N VAL A 308 5.07 -18.58 -18.19
CA VAL A 308 5.41 -18.17 -16.82
C VAL A 308 6.04 -19.37 -16.12
N SER A 309 7.32 -19.30 -15.75
CA SER A 309 7.85 -20.14 -14.69
C SER A 309 7.57 -19.46 -13.35
N SER A 310 7.10 -20.22 -12.37
CA SER A 310 6.63 -19.73 -11.07
C SER A 310 7.61 -18.74 -10.41
N PRO A 311 7.30 -17.44 -10.38
CA PRO A 311 8.10 -16.43 -9.70
C PRO A 311 7.57 -16.17 -8.30
N ILE A 312 8.42 -15.60 -7.44
CA ILE A 312 8.03 -15.05 -6.14
C ILE A 312 7.14 -13.81 -6.36
N LEU A 313 5.94 -13.82 -5.75
CA LEU A 313 5.07 -12.69 -5.38
C LEU A 313 5.23 -11.37 -6.15
N GLY A 314 4.42 -11.13 -7.19
CA GLY A 314 4.11 -9.78 -7.70
C GLY A 314 5.19 -9.05 -8.52
N TYR A 315 6.36 -9.63 -8.71
CA TYR A 315 7.41 -9.07 -9.58
C TYR A 315 7.43 -9.75 -10.95
N PHE A 316 7.60 -8.96 -12.02
CA PHE A 316 8.15 -9.51 -13.26
C PHE A 316 9.67 -9.62 -13.09
N ALA A 317 10.15 -10.80 -12.70
CA ALA A 317 11.58 -11.10 -12.80
C ALA A 317 11.90 -11.40 -14.27
N ILE A 318 12.74 -10.56 -14.89
CA ILE A 318 13.32 -10.90 -16.20
C ILE A 318 14.60 -11.68 -15.89
N PHE A 319 14.59 -12.97 -16.23
CA PHE A 319 15.75 -13.85 -16.11
C PHE A 319 16.28 -14.15 -17.51
N GLN A 320 17.51 -13.72 -17.78
CA GLN A 320 18.21 -14.07 -19.01
C GLN A 320 19.62 -14.54 -18.63
N ALA A 321 19.93 -15.80 -18.95
CA ALA A 321 21.29 -16.29 -18.85
C ALA A 321 22.16 -15.61 -19.90
N PHE A 322 23.33 -15.16 -19.49
CA PHE A 322 24.34 -14.65 -20.39
C PHE A 322 25.49 -15.66 -20.46
N SER A 323 26.11 -15.74 -21.63
CA SER A 323 27.34 -16.46 -21.84
C SER A 323 28.30 -15.60 -22.65
N ASN A 324 29.61 -15.76 -22.42
CA ASN A 324 30.65 -15.02 -23.12
C ASN A 324 30.65 -13.49 -22.87
N ILE A 325 30.21 -13.05 -21.68
CA ILE A 325 30.42 -11.65 -21.26
C ILE A 325 31.92 -11.46 -21.03
N PRO A 326 32.56 -10.41 -21.60
CA PRO A 326 33.95 -10.11 -21.29
C PRO A 326 34.19 -9.86 -19.80
N THR A 327 35.40 -10.11 -19.32
CA THR A 327 35.82 -9.66 -17.97
C THR A 327 35.74 -8.13 -17.90
N GLY A 328 35.11 -7.58 -16.87
CA GLY A 328 34.93 -6.13 -16.78
C GLY A 328 33.96 -5.67 -15.69
N THR A 329 33.83 -4.35 -15.56
CA THR A 329 32.81 -3.72 -14.72
C THR A 329 31.67 -3.21 -15.58
N TYR A 330 30.45 -3.57 -15.22
CA TYR A 330 29.23 -3.28 -15.95
C TYR A 330 28.28 -2.47 -15.06
N VAL A 331 27.46 -1.63 -15.66
CA VAL A 331 26.37 -0.96 -14.95
C VAL A 331 25.04 -1.46 -15.50
N LEU A 332 24.29 -2.14 -14.65
CA LEU A 332 22.92 -2.55 -14.93
C LEU A 332 21.97 -1.44 -14.50
N GLU A 333 21.05 -1.08 -15.38
CA GLU A 333 19.98 -0.14 -15.09
C GLU A 333 18.61 -0.75 -15.40
N GLY A 334 17.67 -0.65 -14.46
CA GLY A 334 16.29 -1.10 -14.59
C GLY A 334 15.31 -0.04 -14.11
N GLY A 335 14.14 0.05 -14.75
CA GLY A 335 13.09 0.98 -14.35
C GLY A 335 11.95 1.09 -15.36
N THR A 336 11.21 2.20 -15.31
CA THR A 336 10.06 2.45 -16.20
C THR A 336 10.24 3.63 -17.16
N VAL A 337 9.92 3.36 -18.43
CA VAL A 337 9.78 4.22 -19.63
C VAL A 337 8.59 5.18 -19.72
N ASP A 338 8.71 6.47 -20.01
CA ASP A 338 7.56 7.22 -20.58
C ASP A 338 7.37 6.88 -22.06
N ALA A 339 6.31 6.16 -22.41
CA ALA A 339 6.08 5.72 -23.79
C ALA A 339 5.65 6.84 -24.74
N THR A 340 5.18 7.97 -24.23
CA THR A 340 4.71 9.08 -25.05
C THR A 340 5.82 10.04 -25.42
N ARG A 341 6.86 10.14 -24.57
CA ARG A 341 7.99 11.07 -24.77
C ARG A 341 9.30 10.37 -25.14
N THR A 342 9.40 9.06 -24.92
CA THR A 342 10.56 8.28 -25.35
C THR A 342 10.45 7.97 -26.84
N THR A 343 11.33 8.57 -27.63
CA THR A 343 11.34 8.42 -29.10
C THR A 343 12.47 7.53 -29.62
N SER A 344 13.45 7.19 -28.79
CA SER A 344 14.55 6.27 -29.11
C SER A 344 15.28 5.81 -27.84
N ALA A 345 16.12 4.78 -27.94
CA ALA A 345 17.00 4.34 -26.85
C ALA A 345 17.99 5.42 -26.36
N SER A 346 18.32 6.39 -27.22
CA SER A 346 19.18 7.53 -26.87
C SER A 346 18.42 8.66 -26.17
N ASN A 347 17.08 8.59 -26.14
CA ASN A 347 16.19 9.60 -25.59
C ASN A 347 15.13 8.95 -24.67
N LEU A 348 15.59 8.08 -23.76
CA LEU A 348 14.75 7.47 -22.73
C LEU A 348 14.35 8.52 -21.69
N ILE A 349 13.04 8.74 -21.53
CA ILE A 349 12.50 9.62 -20.48
C ILE A 349 11.95 8.75 -19.35
N TYR A 350 12.65 8.73 -18.22
CA TYR A 350 12.34 7.88 -17.08
C TYR A 350 11.27 8.46 -16.16
N PHE A 351 10.52 7.58 -15.52
CA PHE A 351 9.72 7.88 -14.35
C PHE A 351 10.41 7.36 -13.08
N GLY A 352 10.39 8.15 -12.00
CA GLY A 352 10.87 7.71 -10.68
C GLY A 352 12.39 7.53 -10.58
N THR A 353 12.81 6.71 -9.61
CA THR A 353 14.21 6.30 -9.41
C THR A 353 14.58 5.18 -10.37
N VAL A 354 15.75 5.29 -11.00
CA VAL A 354 16.34 4.19 -11.79
C VAL A 354 17.22 3.37 -10.85
N ASP A 355 16.94 2.07 -10.75
CA ASP A 355 17.79 1.17 -10.01
C ASP A 355 19.08 0.95 -10.78
N ARG A 356 20.21 1.17 -10.11
CA ARG A 356 21.54 1.06 -10.69
C ARG A 356 22.38 0.11 -9.86
N TRP A 357 22.90 -0.93 -10.52
CA TRP A 357 23.83 -1.87 -9.89
C TRP A 357 25.13 -1.95 -10.68
N THR A 358 26.24 -1.95 -9.96
CA THR A 358 27.55 -2.22 -10.52
C THR A 358 27.83 -3.72 -10.44
N LEU A 359 28.13 -4.33 -11.57
CA LEU A 359 28.43 -5.75 -11.70
C LEU A 359 29.90 -5.93 -12.07
N THR A 360 30.61 -6.88 -11.44
CA THR A 360 31.97 -7.24 -11.85
C THR A 360 31.95 -8.66 -12.44
N ALA A 361 32.21 -8.79 -13.74
CA ALA A 361 32.44 -10.08 -14.37
C ALA A 361 33.94 -10.41 -14.34
N ARG A 362 34.31 -11.62 -13.90
CA ARG A 362 35.71 -12.09 -13.82
C ARG A 362 36.03 -13.14 -14.87
#